data_AF-A0A521YKU7-F1
#
_entry.id   AF-A0A521YKU7-F1
#
_cell.length_a   1.000
_cell.length_b   1.000
_cell.length_c   1.000
_cell.angle_alpha   90.00
_cell.angle_beta   90.00
_cell.angle_gamma   90.00
#
_symmetry.space_group_name_H-M   'P 1'
#
loop_
_entity.id
_entity.type
_entity.pdbx_description
1 polymer ?
#
loop_
_entity_poly.entity_id
_entity_poly.type
_entity_poly.pdbx_seq_one_letter_code
_entity_poly.pdbx_strand_id
1 'polypeptide(L)'
;MRGYAWAAAAATIGTLLGLAMTPHLELVNIAMVYLFAVVLVALRFGRGPVIATSVLCTAAFDFFFVPPHGTFTVEDPQYLLTFVMMLAVGLIVSHLTMSVRLQAKAQAHLALEAETERIRNALLSSISHDLRTPLSVIAGASSSLAERGERLSDGERRALAQSVFQQSREMSDLVDKVLQMTRLESGSIVLARDWGSIGEIAGAVLRRLAHRLSDHMVMVDFPNDLPLVRVDAALIEQVLGNLLDNAARHTPPKTLVRLRAEKSGGELVVSVEDFGPGLAEGETDKLFTKFHRGAAERAGGVGLGLAICRAIVGLHQGRIWAEQLPGGGTAFRFTLPLEPEPRVPVESAAPG
;
A
#
# COMPACT_ATOMS: atom_id res chain seq x y z
N MET A 1 30.46 5.20 -10.97
CA MET A 1 31.35 6.14 -11.68
C MET A 1 31.27 7.58 -11.16
N ARG A 2 30.07 8.15 -10.91
CA ARG A 2 29.93 9.56 -10.45
C ARG A 2 30.82 9.97 -9.26
N GLY A 3 30.98 9.12 -8.25
CA GLY A 3 31.84 9.45 -7.08
C GLY A 3 33.32 9.61 -7.41
N TYR A 4 33.85 8.83 -8.36
CA TYR A 4 35.25 8.95 -8.79
C TYR A 4 35.49 10.20 -9.65
N ALA A 5 34.48 10.62 -10.43
CA ALA A 5 34.54 11.90 -11.13
C ALA A 5 34.60 13.09 -10.14
N TRP A 6 33.85 13.00 -9.03
CA TRP A 6 33.94 13.99 -7.95
C TRP A 6 35.28 13.97 -7.23
N ALA A 7 35.93 12.81 -7.10
CA ALA A 7 37.29 12.73 -6.55
C ALA A 7 38.29 13.51 -7.41
N ALA A 8 38.26 13.30 -8.73
CA ALA A 8 39.12 14.02 -9.66
C ALA A 8 38.81 15.53 -9.67
N ALA A 9 37.53 15.91 -9.66
CA ALA A 9 37.13 17.31 -9.60
C ALA A 9 37.58 17.99 -8.29
N ALA A 10 37.43 17.31 -7.15
CA ALA A 10 37.86 17.80 -5.84
C ALA A 10 39.38 18.06 -5.79
N ALA A 11 40.18 17.13 -6.30
CA ALA A 11 41.63 17.31 -6.42
C ALA A 11 41.98 18.50 -7.33
N THR A 12 41.36 18.56 -8.53
CA THR A 12 41.60 19.65 -9.49
C THR A 12 41.25 21.03 -8.92
N ILE A 13 40.08 21.15 -8.28
CA ILE A 13 39.64 22.40 -7.65
C ILE A 13 40.56 22.77 -6.48
N GLY A 14 40.96 21.79 -5.67
CA GLY A 14 41.92 21.98 -4.59
C GLY A 14 43.25 22.53 -5.09
N THR A 15 43.76 22.01 -6.22
CA THR A 15 44.99 22.51 -6.85
C THR A 15 44.85 23.91 -7.40
N LEU A 16 43.76 24.23 -8.10
CA LEU A 16 43.52 25.58 -8.63
C LEU A 16 43.42 26.62 -7.51
N LEU A 17 42.69 26.29 -6.44
CA LEU A 17 42.59 27.15 -5.25
C LEU A 17 43.94 27.28 -4.55
N GLY A 18 44.66 26.17 -4.39
CA GLY A 18 46.00 26.17 -3.81
C GLY A 18 46.96 27.09 -4.57
N LEU A 19 46.98 27.02 -5.91
CA LEU A 19 47.82 27.87 -6.77
C LEU A 19 47.48 29.35 -6.62
N ALA A 20 46.21 29.69 -6.51
CA ALA A 20 45.76 31.06 -6.25
C ALA A 20 46.16 31.56 -4.83
N MET A 21 46.29 30.64 -3.87
CA MET A 21 46.59 30.94 -2.47
C MET A 21 48.08 30.94 -2.14
N THR A 22 48.92 30.25 -2.92
CA THR A 22 50.38 30.19 -2.74
C THR A 22 51.07 31.54 -2.51
N PRO A 23 50.73 32.64 -3.20
CA PRO A 23 51.40 33.93 -2.96
C PRO A 23 50.96 34.63 -1.66
N HIS A 24 49.97 34.11 -0.94
CA HIS A 24 49.36 34.78 0.22
C HIS A 24 49.33 33.94 1.49
N LEU A 25 49.48 32.63 1.39
CA LEU A 25 49.31 31.70 2.51
C LEU A 25 50.46 30.70 2.57
N GLU A 26 50.75 30.27 3.81
CA GLU A 26 51.68 29.19 4.06
C GLU A 26 51.16 27.84 3.55
N LEU A 27 52.10 26.95 3.26
CA LEU A 27 51.87 25.61 2.70
C LEU A 27 50.93 24.76 3.59
N VAL A 28 50.99 24.94 4.91
CA VAL A 28 50.09 24.27 5.87
C VAL A 28 48.63 24.64 5.65
N ASN A 29 48.33 25.91 5.34
CA ASN A 29 46.96 26.36 5.10
C ASN A 29 46.42 25.82 3.77
N ILE A 30 47.29 25.64 2.77
CA ILE A 30 46.92 25.02 1.49
C ILE A 30 46.55 23.55 1.70
N ALA A 31 47.30 22.81 2.55
CA ALA A 31 46.98 21.42 2.87
C ALA A 31 45.58 21.26 3.50
N MET A 32 45.12 22.23 4.28
CA MET A 32 43.77 22.23 4.84
C MET A 32 42.66 22.32 3.78
N VAL A 33 42.90 22.99 2.65
CA VAL A 33 41.93 23.06 1.54
C VAL A 33 41.72 21.67 0.93
N TYR A 34 42.79 20.91 0.74
CA TYR A 34 42.71 19.53 0.25
C TYR A 34 42.02 18.61 1.27
N LEU A 35 42.31 18.79 2.56
CA LEU A 35 41.62 18.06 3.62
C LEU A 35 40.11 18.32 3.60
N PHE A 36 39.72 19.58 3.46
CA PHE A 36 38.31 19.97 3.37
C PHE A 36 37.63 19.34 2.15
N ALA A 37 38.30 19.29 1.00
CA ALA A 37 37.79 18.63 -0.20
C ALA A 37 37.56 17.12 0.02
N VAL A 38 38.49 16.43 0.71
CA VAL A 38 38.33 15.02 1.10
C VAL A 38 37.09 14.83 1.97
N VAL A 39 36.88 15.69 2.97
CA VAL A 39 35.71 15.63 3.86
C VAL A 39 34.41 15.82 3.09
N LEU A 40 34.33 16.80 2.18
CA LEU A 40 33.13 17.04 1.37
C LEU A 40 32.74 15.82 0.52
N VAL A 41 33.72 15.18 -0.13
CA VAL A 41 33.48 13.94 -0.87
C VAL A 41 33.02 12.83 0.07
N ALA A 42 33.58 12.75 1.28
CA ALA A 42 33.21 11.74 2.27
C ALA A 42 31.79 11.87 2.82
N LEU A 43 31.28 13.09 2.98
CA LEU A 43 29.88 13.31 3.37
C LEU A 43 28.90 12.81 2.31
N ARG A 44 29.26 12.92 1.03
CA ARG A 44 28.36 12.63 -0.09
C ARG A 44 28.48 11.20 -0.61
N PHE A 45 29.69 10.64 -0.66
CA PHE A 45 29.98 9.38 -1.34
C PHE A 45 30.43 8.25 -0.39
N GLY A 46 30.63 7.04 -0.93
CA GLY A 46 31.07 5.87 -0.17
C GLY A 46 32.59 5.75 -0.05
N ARG A 47 33.07 4.69 0.59
CA ARG A 47 34.51 4.41 0.84
C ARG A 47 35.43 4.58 -0.37
N GLY A 48 35.07 3.99 -1.51
CA GLY A 48 35.91 3.99 -2.71
C GLY A 48 36.27 5.40 -3.22
N PRO A 49 35.28 6.25 -3.51
CA PRO A 49 35.51 7.66 -3.88
C PRO A 49 36.33 8.45 -2.87
N VAL A 50 36.14 8.25 -1.56
CA VAL A 50 36.90 8.99 -0.53
C VAL A 50 38.36 8.61 -0.53
N ILE A 51 38.66 7.31 -0.60
CA ILE A 51 40.04 6.82 -0.69
C ILE A 51 40.71 7.37 -1.95
N ALA A 52 39.99 7.35 -3.09
CA ALA A 52 40.48 7.93 -4.33
C ALA A 52 40.75 9.44 -4.20
N THR A 53 39.85 10.20 -3.56
CA THR A 53 40.07 11.63 -3.32
C THR A 53 41.27 11.87 -2.42
N SER A 54 41.41 11.14 -1.32
CA SER A 54 42.58 11.27 -0.43
C SER A 54 43.88 11.04 -1.19
N VAL A 55 43.97 9.97 -1.97
CA VAL A 55 45.17 9.65 -2.76
C VAL A 55 45.44 10.71 -3.82
N LEU A 56 44.43 11.13 -4.58
CA LEU A 56 44.57 12.15 -5.63
C LEU A 56 44.94 13.52 -5.05
N CYS A 57 44.30 13.92 -3.94
CA CYS A 57 44.62 15.15 -3.24
C CYS A 57 46.05 15.11 -2.68
N THR A 58 46.49 14.00 -2.09
CA THR A 58 47.87 13.84 -1.59
C THR A 58 48.87 13.94 -2.73
N ALA A 59 48.65 13.21 -3.82
CA ALA A 59 49.54 13.22 -4.98
C ALA A 59 49.60 14.60 -5.65
N ALA A 60 48.46 15.29 -5.80
CA ALA A 60 48.42 16.62 -6.36
C ALA A 60 49.10 17.65 -5.43
N PHE A 61 48.88 17.57 -4.13
CA PHE A 61 49.52 18.46 -3.18
C PHE A 61 51.06 18.29 -3.20
N ASP A 62 51.54 17.05 -3.18
CA ASP A 62 52.97 16.71 -3.27
C ASP A 62 53.60 17.28 -4.54
N PHE A 63 53.04 16.93 -5.70
CA PHE A 63 53.58 17.32 -7.01
C PHE A 63 53.65 18.84 -7.23
N PHE A 64 52.64 19.59 -6.78
CA PHE A 64 52.53 21.02 -7.08
C PHE A 64 53.10 21.95 -6.00
N PHE A 65 53.11 21.54 -4.73
CA PHE A 65 53.36 22.46 -3.61
C PHE A 65 54.49 22.03 -2.68
N VAL A 66 54.92 20.76 -2.70
CA VAL A 66 56.06 20.28 -1.89
C VAL A 66 57.36 20.41 -2.70
N PRO A 67 58.44 21.00 -2.13
CA PRO A 67 59.74 21.04 -2.81
C PRO A 67 60.47 19.68 -2.74
N PRO A 68 61.18 19.24 -3.80
CA PRO A 68 61.27 19.84 -5.13
C PRO A 68 59.99 19.64 -5.96
N HIS A 69 59.49 20.75 -6.53
CA HIS A 69 58.24 20.77 -7.30
C HIS A 69 58.33 19.97 -8.61
N GLY A 70 57.20 19.38 -9.03
CA GLY A 70 57.10 18.59 -10.26
C GLY A 70 57.69 17.18 -10.14
N THR A 71 57.97 16.73 -8.91
CA THR A 71 58.48 15.39 -8.60
C THR A 71 57.65 14.78 -7.46
N PHE A 72 57.76 13.46 -7.24
CA PHE A 72 57.16 12.77 -6.09
C PHE A 72 58.22 12.44 -5.00
N THR A 73 59.28 13.26 -4.92
CA THR A 73 60.43 13.00 -4.06
C THR A 73 60.28 13.82 -2.79
N VAL A 74 60.05 13.15 -1.66
CA VAL A 74 59.84 13.80 -0.36
C VAL A 74 61.16 13.82 0.41
N GLU A 75 61.78 15.00 0.51
CA GLU A 75 63.04 15.18 1.24
C GLU A 75 62.84 15.54 2.71
N ASP A 76 61.74 16.23 3.04
CA ASP A 76 61.44 16.66 4.41
C ASP A 76 60.43 15.72 5.10
N PRO A 77 60.79 15.09 6.24
CA PRO A 77 59.89 14.22 6.99
C PRO A 77 58.64 14.92 7.54
N GLN A 78 58.58 16.25 7.62
CA GLN A 78 57.39 16.98 8.05
C GLN A 78 56.21 16.82 7.09
N TYR A 79 56.45 16.73 5.77
CA TYR A 79 55.38 16.54 4.78
C TYR A 79 54.80 15.12 4.78
N LEU A 80 55.62 14.14 5.17
CA LEU A 80 55.17 12.76 5.37
C LEU A 80 54.04 12.69 6.42
N LEU A 81 54.14 13.49 7.49
CA LEU A 81 53.12 13.57 8.52
C LEU A 81 51.79 14.12 7.95
N THR A 82 51.83 15.13 7.09
CA THR A 82 50.64 15.69 6.43
C THR A 82 49.93 14.66 5.57
N PHE A 83 50.69 13.83 4.83
CA PHE A 83 50.11 12.76 3.99
C PHE A 83 49.43 11.69 4.81
N VAL A 84 50.07 11.24 5.90
CA VAL A 84 49.50 10.27 6.83
C VAL A 84 48.23 10.84 7.48
N MET A 85 48.26 12.10 7.91
CA MET A 85 47.10 12.77 8.51
C MET A 85 45.93 12.91 7.53
N MET A 86 46.20 13.31 6.27
CA MET A 86 45.14 13.47 5.27
C MET A 86 44.48 12.14 4.89
N LEU A 87 45.28 11.07 4.78
CA LEU A 87 44.76 9.72 4.57
C LEU A 87 43.96 9.24 5.79
N ALA A 88 44.49 9.44 7.01
CA ALA A 88 43.81 9.04 8.25
C ALA A 88 42.45 9.72 8.40
N VAL A 89 42.37 11.04 8.17
CA VAL A 89 41.10 11.77 8.23
C VAL A 89 40.10 11.25 7.20
N GLY A 90 40.53 11.03 5.94
CA GLY A 90 39.66 10.46 4.92
C GLY A 90 39.09 9.09 5.31
N LEU A 91 39.94 8.22 5.88
CA LEU A 91 39.52 6.89 6.34
C LEU A 91 38.58 6.96 7.56
N ILE A 92 38.86 7.83 8.53
CA ILE A 92 38.02 8.03 9.72
C ILE A 92 36.65 8.56 9.33
N VAL A 93 36.59 9.63 8.53
CA VAL A 93 35.31 10.22 8.07
C VAL A 93 34.55 9.21 7.22
N SER A 94 35.24 8.45 6.38
CA SER A 94 34.59 7.39 5.60
C SER A 94 34.03 6.27 6.48
N HIS A 95 34.75 5.85 7.52
CA HIS A 95 34.28 4.83 8.46
C HIS A 95 33.06 5.34 9.24
N LEU A 96 33.11 6.56 9.77
CA LEU A 96 32.02 7.18 10.51
C LEU A 96 30.77 7.37 9.64
N THR A 97 30.94 7.86 8.41
CA THR A 97 29.80 8.05 7.49
C THR A 97 29.14 6.72 7.13
N MET A 98 29.94 5.67 6.95
CA MET A 98 29.42 4.33 6.65
C MET A 98 28.68 3.73 7.85
N SER A 99 29.21 3.85 9.05
CA SER A 99 28.56 3.33 10.27
C SER A 99 27.22 4.03 10.53
N VAL A 100 27.16 5.36 10.41
CA VAL A 100 25.92 6.13 10.55
C VAL A 100 24.88 5.71 9.51
N ARG A 101 25.27 5.52 8.25
CA ARG A 101 24.34 5.06 7.19
C ARG A 101 23.82 3.65 7.43
N LEU A 102 24.67 2.75 7.93
CA LEU A 102 24.26 1.39 8.29
C LEU A 102 23.29 1.39 9.47
N GLN A 103 23.58 2.18 10.50
CA GLN A 103 22.68 2.38 11.64
C GLN A 103 21.32 2.95 11.20
N ALA A 104 21.32 4.00 10.36
CA ALA A 104 20.09 4.58 9.84
C ALA A 104 19.24 3.56 9.05
N LYS A 105 19.87 2.70 8.24
CA LYS A 105 19.18 1.62 7.53
C LYS A 105 18.63 0.55 8.47
N ALA A 106 19.40 0.14 9.48
CA ALA A 106 18.95 -0.83 10.48
C ALA A 106 17.77 -0.28 11.29
N GLN A 107 17.83 0.99 11.70
CA GLN A 107 16.73 1.66 12.40
C GLN A 107 15.48 1.77 11.53
N ALA A 108 15.62 2.10 10.24
CA ALA A 108 14.50 2.13 9.30
C ALA A 108 13.85 0.73 9.13
N HIS A 109 14.66 -0.34 9.11
CA HIS A 109 14.17 -1.72 9.03
C HIS A 109 13.39 -2.10 10.28
N LEU A 110 13.96 -1.85 11.47
CA LEU A 110 13.30 -2.12 12.75
C LEU A 110 12.00 -1.33 12.91
N ALA A 111 11.98 -0.07 12.46
CA ALA A 111 10.77 0.75 12.48
C ALA A 111 9.67 0.17 11.56
N LEU A 112 10.04 -0.32 10.37
CA LEU A 112 9.11 -0.97 9.45
C LEU A 112 8.54 -2.28 10.02
N GLU A 113 9.40 -3.10 10.63
CA GLU A 113 8.99 -4.34 11.30
C GLU A 113 8.07 -4.06 12.49
N ALA A 114 8.43 -3.09 13.33
CA ALA A 114 7.60 -2.68 14.47
C ALA A 114 6.24 -2.14 14.03
N GLU A 115 6.18 -1.38 12.93
CA GLU A 115 4.92 -0.90 12.37
C GLU A 115 4.06 -2.05 11.83
N THR A 116 4.69 -3.02 11.15
CA THR A 116 4.01 -4.22 10.66
C THR A 116 3.42 -5.05 11.81
N GLU A 117 4.20 -5.26 12.87
CA GLU A 117 3.75 -5.97 14.08
C GLU A 117 2.68 -5.20 14.86
N ARG A 118 2.78 -3.86 14.94
CA ARG A 118 1.73 -3.02 15.55
C ARG A 118 0.42 -3.13 14.79
N ILE A 119 0.47 -3.02 13.46
CA ILE A 119 -0.71 -3.21 12.62
C ILE A 119 -1.28 -4.59 12.90
N ARG A 120 -0.48 -5.66 12.78
CA ARG A 120 -0.89 -7.05 13.05
C ARG A 120 -1.59 -7.23 14.40
N ASN A 121 -0.99 -6.71 15.47
CA ASN A 121 -1.55 -6.80 16.81
C ASN A 121 -2.86 -6.00 16.96
N ALA A 122 -2.95 -4.82 16.35
CA ALA A 122 -4.19 -4.07 16.29
C ALA A 122 -5.29 -4.85 15.53
N LEU A 123 -4.93 -5.56 14.44
CA LEU A 123 -5.87 -6.44 13.72
C LEU A 123 -6.40 -7.55 14.64
N LEU A 124 -5.50 -8.26 15.33
CA LEU A 124 -5.87 -9.34 16.24
C LEU A 124 -6.77 -8.86 17.39
N SER A 125 -6.49 -7.67 17.91
CA SER A 125 -7.30 -7.05 18.96
C SER A 125 -8.71 -6.70 18.47
N SER A 126 -8.83 -6.09 17.28
CA SER A 126 -10.13 -5.74 16.68
C SER A 126 -10.96 -7.00 16.41
N ILE A 127 -10.35 -8.03 15.81
CA ILE A 127 -11.03 -9.31 15.55
C ILE A 127 -11.54 -9.93 16.85
N SER A 128 -10.72 -9.92 17.90
CA SER A 128 -11.10 -10.46 19.21
C SER A 128 -12.28 -9.71 19.83
N HIS A 129 -12.32 -8.39 19.69
CA HIS A 129 -13.44 -7.57 20.16
C HIS A 129 -14.73 -7.91 19.38
N ASP A 130 -14.64 -7.98 18.05
CA ASP A 130 -15.80 -8.20 17.19
C ASP A 130 -16.35 -9.63 17.28
N LEU A 131 -15.53 -10.60 17.67
CA LEU A 131 -15.99 -11.95 18.03
C LEU A 131 -16.62 -12.01 19.42
N ARG A 132 -16.17 -11.18 20.36
CA ARG A 132 -16.67 -11.19 21.74
C ARG A 132 -18.12 -10.72 21.82
N THR A 133 -18.50 -9.69 21.06
CA THR A 133 -19.87 -9.15 21.06
C THR A 133 -20.95 -10.20 20.73
N PRO A 134 -20.92 -10.89 19.57
CA PRO A 134 -21.92 -11.91 19.25
C PRO A 134 -21.86 -13.09 20.21
N LEU A 135 -20.66 -13.47 20.68
CA LEU A 135 -20.48 -14.55 21.65
C LEU A 135 -21.15 -14.22 22.99
N SER A 136 -21.05 -12.98 23.48
CA SER A 136 -21.74 -12.55 24.70
C SER A 136 -23.26 -12.59 24.54
N VAL A 137 -23.80 -12.22 23.37
CA VAL A 137 -25.24 -12.32 23.09
C VAL A 137 -25.68 -13.79 23.05
N ILE A 138 -24.93 -14.65 22.37
CA ILE A 138 -25.20 -16.10 22.32
C ILE A 138 -25.18 -16.70 23.72
N ALA A 139 -24.16 -16.40 24.52
CA ALA A 139 -24.02 -16.91 25.88
C ALA A 139 -25.18 -16.45 26.77
N GLY A 140 -25.56 -15.17 26.74
CA GLY A 140 -26.67 -14.63 27.52
C GLY A 140 -28.03 -15.19 27.12
N ALA A 141 -28.28 -15.33 25.81
CA ALA A 141 -29.51 -15.93 25.30
C ALA A 141 -29.59 -17.43 25.63
N SER A 142 -28.47 -18.14 25.51
CA SER A 142 -28.38 -19.57 25.82
C SER A 142 -28.54 -19.85 27.32
N SER A 143 -27.92 -19.04 28.19
CA SER A 143 -28.11 -19.11 29.66
C SER A 143 -29.57 -18.82 30.03
N SER A 144 -30.20 -17.80 29.42
CA SER A 144 -31.62 -17.50 29.66
C SER A 144 -32.54 -18.66 29.23
N LEU A 145 -32.26 -19.30 28.10
CA LEU A 145 -32.98 -20.49 27.64
C LEU A 145 -32.77 -21.69 28.56
N ALA A 146 -31.56 -21.88 29.09
CA ALA A 146 -31.21 -23.00 29.96
C ALA A 146 -31.76 -22.85 31.39
N GLU A 147 -31.62 -21.67 32.00
CA GLU A 147 -31.99 -21.42 33.40
C GLU A 147 -33.46 -21.09 33.59
N ARG A 148 -34.07 -20.42 32.60
CA ARG A 148 -35.46 -19.92 32.67
C ARG A 148 -36.38 -20.56 31.65
N GLY A 149 -35.92 -21.59 30.94
CA GLY A 149 -36.62 -22.22 29.82
C GLY A 149 -38.10 -22.46 30.08
N GLU A 150 -38.49 -23.09 31.18
CA GLU A 150 -39.89 -23.41 31.50
C GLU A 150 -40.74 -22.20 31.93
N ARG A 151 -40.08 -21.08 32.29
CA ARG A 151 -40.73 -19.83 32.73
C ARG A 151 -40.84 -18.78 31.62
N LEU A 152 -40.28 -19.04 30.44
CA LEU A 152 -40.36 -18.16 29.28
C LEU A 152 -41.62 -18.47 28.48
N SER A 153 -42.28 -17.43 27.98
CA SER A 153 -43.32 -17.58 26.98
C SER A 153 -42.75 -18.15 25.67
N ASP A 154 -43.60 -18.78 24.85
CA ASP A 154 -43.20 -19.30 23.54
C ASP A 154 -42.67 -18.21 22.59
N GLY A 155 -43.09 -16.96 22.78
CA GLY A 155 -42.57 -15.81 22.04
C GLY A 155 -41.12 -15.48 22.44
N GLU A 156 -40.85 -15.38 23.74
CA GLU A 156 -39.51 -15.11 24.27
C GLU A 156 -38.53 -16.24 23.94
N ARG A 157 -38.96 -17.50 24.07
CA ARG A 157 -38.15 -18.66 23.71
C ARG A 157 -37.71 -18.61 22.25
N ARG A 158 -38.65 -18.34 21.34
CA ARG A 158 -38.38 -18.20 19.90
C ARG A 158 -37.47 -17.02 19.61
N ALA A 159 -37.68 -15.88 20.25
CA ALA A 159 -36.82 -14.70 20.08
C ALA A 159 -35.38 -14.96 20.52
N LEU A 160 -35.17 -15.61 21.66
CA LEU A 160 -33.83 -15.98 22.14
C LEU A 160 -33.16 -17.01 21.22
N ALA A 161 -33.88 -18.03 20.77
CA ALA A 161 -33.35 -19.01 19.82
C ALA A 161 -32.98 -18.37 18.47
N GLN A 162 -33.81 -17.45 17.97
CA GLN A 162 -33.53 -16.69 16.76
C GLN A 162 -32.33 -15.76 16.93
N SER A 163 -32.17 -15.15 18.10
CA SER A 163 -30.99 -14.35 18.45
C SER A 163 -29.71 -15.19 18.40
N VAL A 164 -29.71 -16.37 19.05
CA VAL A 164 -28.56 -17.31 18.99
C VAL A 164 -28.23 -17.67 17.54
N PHE A 165 -29.24 -18.08 16.76
CA PHE A 165 -29.05 -18.46 15.36
C PHE A 165 -28.45 -17.32 14.52
N GLN A 166 -28.99 -16.11 14.65
CA GLN A 166 -28.54 -14.95 13.89
C GLN A 166 -27.09 -14.57 14.24
N GLN A 167 -26.75 -14.55 15.53
CA GLN A 167 -25.39 -14.25 15.99
C GLN A 167 -24.38 -15.33 15.59
N SER A 168 -24.76 -16.60 15.56
CA SER A 168 -23.90 -17.70 15.07
C SER A 168 -23.61 -17.57 13.57
N ARG A 169 -24.60 -17.16 12.77
CA ARG A 169 -24.41 -16.88 11.34
C ARG A 169 -23.48 -15.69 11.12
N GLU A 170 -23.70 -14.60 11.85
CA GLU A 170 -22.82 -13.42 11.79
C GLU A 170 -21.36 -13.75 12.15
N MET A 171 -21.17 -14.61 13.17
CA MET A 171 -19.83 -15.06 13.56
C MET A 171 -19.18 -15.93 12.48
N SER A 172 -19.95 -16.78 11.81
CA SER A 172 -19.45 -17.60 10.69
C SER A 172 -19.02 -16.72 9.51
N ASP A 173 -19.86 -15.76 9.12
CA ASP A 173 -19.55 -14.79 8.06
C ASP A 173 -18.28 -13.98 8.37
N LEU A 174 -18.05 -13.67 9.64
CA LEU A 174 -16.83 -12.98 10.09
C LEU A 174 -15.59 -13.87 9.94
N VAL A 175 -15.65 -15.12 10.40
CA VAL A 175 -14.53 -16.07 10.27
C VAL A 175 -14.16 -16.27 8.80
N ASP A 176 -15.15 -16.42 7.92
CA ASP A 176 -14.93 -16.57 6.47
C ASP A 176 -14.21 -15.35 5.89
N LYS A 177 -14.62 -14.13 6.27
CA LYS A 177 -13.96 -12.88 5.83
C LYS A 177 -12.51 -12.79 6.32
N VAL A 178 -12.22 -13.24 7.54
CA VAL A 178 -10.85 -13.25 8.08
C VAL A 178 -9.99 -14.27 7.32
N LEU A 179 -10.47 -15.50 7.17
CA LEU A 179 -9.75 -16.57 6.46
C LEU A 179 -9.46 -16.17 5.00
N GLN A 180 -10.42 -15.53 4.36
CA GLN A 180 -10.24 -15.02 3.02
C GLN A 180 -9.17 -13.94 2.94
N MET A 181 -9.14 -13.01 3.89
CA MET A 181 -8.09 -12.00 3.94
C MET A 181 -6.71 -12.63 4.09
N THR A 182 -6.57 -13.65 4.95
CA THR A 182 -5.32 -14.41 5.10
C THR A 182 -4.89 -15.10 3.80
N ARG A 183 -5.84 -15.65 3.03
CA ARG A 183 -5.55 -16.25 1.72
C ARG A 183 -5.10 -15.21 0.69
N LEU A 184 -5.74 -14.04 0.68
CA LEU A 184 -5.36 -12.92 -0.19
C LEU A 184 -3.94 -12.41 0.13
N GLU A 185 -3.58 -12.31 1.41
CA GLU A 185 -2.27 -11.82 1.85
C GLU A 185 -1.12 -12.81 1.63
N SER A 186 -1.39 -14.11 1.79
CA SER A 186 -0.38 -15.14 1.54
C SER A 186 -0.07 -15.35 0.06
N GLY A 187 -0.78 -14.65 -0.84
CA GLY A 187 -0.64 -14.84 -2.29
C GLY A 187 -1.08 -16.24 -2.75
N SER A 188 -1.85 -16.96 -1.92
CA SER A 188 -2.25 -18.35 -2.19
C SER A 188 -3.45 -18.48 -3.14
N ILE A 189 -4.02 -17.37 -3.60
CA ILE A 189 -5.18 -17.36 -4.48
C ILE A 189 -4.72 -17.43 -5.94
N VAL A 190 -5.06 -18.54 -6.59
CA VAL A 190 -4.95 -18.68 -8.05
C VAL A 190 -6.28 -18.26 -8.66
N LEU A 191 -6.26 -17.25 -9.52
CA LEU A 191 -7.48 -16.76 -10.19
C LEU A 191 -7.95 -17.75 -11.25
N ALA A 192 -9.21 -18.18 -11.16
CA ALA A 192 -9.86 -18.96 -12.20
C ALA A 192 -10.48 -18.01 -13.24
N ARG A 193 -9.64 -17.34 -14.04
CA ARG A 193 -10.10 -16.34 -15.01
C ARG A 193 -10.75 -16.99 -16.23
N ASP A 194 -11.99 -16.61 -16.51
CA ASP A 194 -12.71 -16.97 -17.72
C ASP A 194 -13.46 -15.76 -18.30
N TRP A 195 -13.92 -15.87 -19.54
CA TRP A 195 -14.75 -14.85 -20.18
C TRP A 195 -16.14 -14.83 -19.54
N GLY A 196 -16.52 -13.69 -18.99
CA GLY A 196 -17.81 -13.51 -18.31
C GLY A 196 -18.47 -12.18 -18.66
N SER A 197 -19.80 -12.17 -18.59
CA SER A 197 -20.62 -10.96 -18.71
C SER A 197 -20.82 -10.32 -17.34
N ILE A 198 -20.52 -9.02 -17.22
CA ILE A 198 -20.80 -8.28 -15.97
C ILE A 198 -22.29 -8.26 -15.64
N GLY A 199 -23.15 -8.33 -16.67
CA GLY A 199 -24.61 -8.42 -16.54
C GLY A 199 -25.05 -9.69 -15.82
N GLU A 200 -24.46 -10.84 -16.18
CA GLU A 200 -24.78 -12.13 -15.57
C GLU A 200 -24.29 -12.20 -14.12
N ILE A 201 -23.05 -11.76 -13.89
CA ILE A 201 -22.43 -11.68 -12.55
C ILE A 201 -23.29 -10.79 -11.64
N ALA A 202 -23.62 -9.57 -12.09
CA ALA A 202 -24.49 -8.67 -11.35
C ALA A 202 -25.88 -9.27 -11.08
N GLY A 203 -26.48 -9.92 -12.08
CA GLY A 203 -27.77 -10.58 -11.95
C GLY A 203 -27.76 -11.69 -10.89
N ALA A 204 -26.70 -12.50 -10.82
CA ALA A 204 -26.54 -13.53 -9.79
C ALA A 204 -26.49 -12.92 -8.38
N VAL A 205 -25.73 -11.84 -8.21
CA VAL A 205 -25.58 -11.13 -6.93
C VAL A 205 -26.90 -10.49 -6.50
N LEU A 206 -27.58 -9.80 -7.42
CA LEU A 206 -28.87 -9.14 -7.15
C LEU A 206 -29.95 -10.15 -6.74
N ARG A 207 -30.03 -11.30 -7.40
CA ARG A 207 -30.95 -12.39 -6.99
C ARG A 207 -30.65 -12.89 -5.58
N ARG A 208 -29.37 -13.07 -5.24
CA ARG A 208 -28.92 -13.51 -3.91
C ARG A 208 -29.24 -12.48 -2.82
N LEU A 209 -29.15 -11.18 -3.14
CA LEU A 209 -29.41 -10.07 -2.20
C LEU A 209 -30.82 -9.50 -2.26
N ALA A 210 -31.75 -10.13 -3.00
CA ALA A 210 -33.10 -9.61 -3.25
C ALA A 210 -33.86 -9.25 -1.96
N HIS A 211 -33.81 -10.11 -0.93
CA HIS A 211 -34.46 -9.82 0.37
C HIS A 211 -33.77 -8.67 1.13
N ARG A 212 -32.46 -8.50 0.98
CA ARG A 212 -31.73 -7.44 1.69
C ARG A 212 -31.91 -6.07 1.05
N LEU A 213 -32.16 -6.05 -0.25
CA LEU A 213 -32.41 -4.87 -1.05
C LEU A 213 -33.91 -4.57 -1.23
N SER A 214 -34.82 -5.34 -0.62
CA SER A 214 -36.26 -5.23 -0.84
C SER A 214 -36.84 -3.88 -0.40
N ASP A 215 -36.20 -3.24 0.57
CA ASP A 215 -36.59 -1.93 1.07
C ASP A 215 -36.04 -0.77 0.21
N HIS A 216 -35.25 -1.06 -0.82
CA HIS A 216 -34.54 -0.07 -1.64
C HIS A 216 -35.00 -0.13 -3.10
N MET A 217 -34.92 0.99 -3.80
CA MET A 217 -35.17 1.04 -5.24
C MET A 217 -33.88 0.67 -5.96
N VAL A 218 -33.78 -0.54 -6.53
CA VAL A 218 -32.57 -0.96 -7.26
C VAL A 218 -32.73 -0.68 -8.75
N MET A 219 -31.80 0.09 -9.32
CA MET A 219 -31.75 0.40 -10.75
C MET A 219 -30.46 -0.15 -11.36
N VAL A 220 -30.58 -0.93 -12.43
CA VAL A 220 -29.42 -1.43 -13.20
C VAL A 220 -29.37 -0.67 -14.52
N ASP A 221 -28.27 0.04 -14.74
CA ASP A 221 -28.03 0.89 -15.92
C ASP A 221 -26.81 0.36 -16.67
N PHE A 222 -27.03 -0.73 -17.42
CA PHE A 222 -26.01 -1.41 -18.22
C PHE A 222 -26.33 -1.21 -19.72
N PRO A 223 -25.40 -0.64 -20.50
CA PRO A 223 -25.50 -0.62 -21.96
C PRO A 223 -25.66 -2.04 -22.53
N ASN A 224 -26.39 -2.17 -23.64
CA ASN A 224 -26.61 -3.47 -24.28
C ASN A 224 -25.34 -4.04 -24.96
N ASP A 225 -24.32 -3.20 -25.17
CA ASP A 225 -23.10 -3.48 -25.92
C ASP A 225 -21.85 -3.61 -25.02
N LEU A 226 -22.04 -3.99 -23.75
CA LEU A 226 -20.92 -4.20 -22.84
C LEU A 226 -20.04 -5.39 -23.29
N PRO A 227 -18.71 -5.20 -23.35
CA PRO A 227 -17.79 -6.28 -23.72
C PRO A 227 -17.70 -7.35 -22.64
N LEU A 228 -17.34 -8.58 -23.04
CA LEU A 228 -16.95 -9.61 -22.09
C LEU A 228 -15.64 -9.23 -21.38
N VAL A 229 -15.55 -9.60 -20.11
CA VAL A 229 -14.37 -9.39 -19.28
C VAL A 229 -13.77 -10.73 -18.89
N ARG A 230 -12.44 -10.83 -18.86
CA ARG A 230 -11.75 -12.06 -18.46
C ARG A 230 -11.43 -12.02 -16.97
N VAL A 231 -12.33 -12.58 -16.16
CA VAL A 231 -12.32 -12.43 -14.69
C VAL A 231 -12.63 -13.75 -13.99
N ASP A 232 -12.29 -13.83 -12.71
CA ASP A 232 -12.83 -14.85 -11.81
C ASP A 232 -14.22 -14.41 -11.36
N ALA A 233 -15.26 -14.98 -11.96
CA ALA A 233 -16.65 -14.57 -11.73
C ALA A 233 -17.04 -14.63 -10.25
N ALA A 234 -16.62 -15.67 -9.52
CA ALA A 234 -16.95 -15.84 -8.11
C ALA A 234 -16.35 -14.72 -7.24
N LEU A 235 -15.11 -14.32 -7.52
CA LEU A 235 -14.47 -13.21 -6.81
C LEU A 235 -15.10 -11.86 -7.17
N ILE A 236 -15.49 -11.62 -8.42
CA ILE A 236 -16.19 -10.38 -8.81
C ILE A 236 -17.61 -10.33 -8.24
N GLU A 237 -18.34 -11.46 -8.22
CA GLU A 237 -19.62 -11.56 -7.50
C GLU A 237 -19.48 -11.17 -6.03
N GLN A 238 -18.34 -11.47 -5.43
CA GLN A 238 -18.07 -11.11 -4.05
C GLN A 238 -17.76 -9.62 -3.87
N VAL A 239 -17.03 -9.00 -4.80
CA VAL A 239 -16.84 -7.54 -4.81
C VAL A 239 -18.20 -6.86 -4.89
N LEU A 240 -19.02 -7.21 -5.89
CA LEU A 240 -20.36 -6.66 -6.05
C LEU A 240 -21.25 -6.95 -4.85
N GLY A 241 -21.19 -8.17 -4.32
CA GLY A 241 -21.92 -8.59 -3.13
C GLY A 241 -21.59 -7.69 -1.95
N ASN A 242 -20.30 -7.48 -1.65
CA ASN A 242 -19.86 -6.62 -0.56
C ASN A 242 -20.31 -5.15 -0.74
N LEU A 243 -20.20 -4.61 -1.95
CA LEU A 243 -20.59 -3.22 -2.23
C LEU A 243 -22.11 -3.01 -2.13
N LEU A 244 -22.91 -3.92 -2.70
CA LEU A 244 -24.37 -3.88 -2.61
C LEU A 244 -24.86 -4.14 -1.18
N ASP A 245 -24.18 -5.01 -0.44
CA ASP A 245 -24.47 -5.24 0.98
C ASP A 245 -24.22 -3.99 1.82
N ASN A 246 -23.14 -3.28 1.51
CA ASN A 246 -22.79 -2.01 2.13
C ASN A 246 -23.87 -0.96 1.83
N ALA A 247 -24.28 -0.84 0.57
CA ALA A 247 -25.37 0.05 0.18
C ALA A 247 -26.66 -0.29 0.95
N ALA A 248 -27.06 -1.55 1.03
CA ALA A 248 -28.26 -1.96 1.76
C ALA A 248 -28.20 -1.62 3.27
N ARG A 249 -27.02 -1.73 3.89
CA ARG A 249 -26.83 -1.46 5.34
C ARG A 249 -26.79 0.02 5.68
N HIS A 250 -26.19 0.84 4.81
CA HIS A 250 -25.84 2.21 5.14
C HIS A 250 -26.70 3.27 4.44
N THR A 251 -27.54 2.85 3.50
CA THR A 251 -28.47 3.74 2.82
C THR A 251 -29.84 3.62 3.48
N PRO A 252 -30.50 4.75 3.85
CA PRO A 252 -31.83 4.71 4.43
C PRO A 252 -32.83 3.93 3.56
N PRO A 253 -33.86 3.29 4.14
CA PRO A 253 -34.90 2.61 3.36
C PRO A 253 -35.56 3.54 2.33
N LYS A 254 -36.02 2.97 1.22
CA LYS A 254 -36.69 3.62 0.08
C LYS A 254 -35.81 4.58 -0.73
N THR A 255 -34.50 4.49 -0.56
CA THR A 255 -33.52 5.22 -1.38
C THR A 255 -33.14 4.42 -2.62
N LEU A 256 -32.62 5.13 -3.63
CA LEU A 256 -32.11 4.53 -4.85
C LEU A 256 -30.74 3.91 -4.60
N VAL A 257 -30.55 2.68 -5.05
CA VAL A 257 -29.24 2.04 -5.25
C VAL A 257 -29.09 1.78 -6.74
N ARG A 258 -28.14 2.45 -7.39
CA ARG A 258 -27.89 2.31 -8.84
C ARG A 258 -26.64 1.49 -9.09
N LEU A 259 -26.73 0.51 -9.96
CA LEU A 259 -25.61 -0.26 -10.48
C LEU A 259 -25.40 0.13 -11.94
N ARG A 260 -24.23 0.67 -12.27
CA ARG A 260 -23.89 1.10 -13.63
C ARG A 260 -22.59 0.45 -14.09
N ALA A 261 -22.48 0.20 -15.38
CA ALA A 261 -21.26 -0.29 -16.01
C ALA A 261 -21.03 0.45 -17.32
N GLU A 262 -19.82 0.92 -17.54
CA GLU A 262 -19.45 1.65 -18.75
C GLU A 262 -18.05 1.30 -19.22
N LYS A 263 -17.86 1.23 -20.55
CA LYS A 263 -16.55 1.06 -21.15
C LYS A 263 -15.84 2.40 -21.18
N SER A 264 -14.67 2.48 -20.56
CA SER A 264 -13.81 3.68 -20.59
C SER A 264 -12.41 3.30 -21.06
N GLY A 265 -12.12 3.60 -22.33
CA GLY A 265 -10.85 3.22 -22.95
C GLY A 265 -10.66 1.71 -23.00
N GLY A 266 -9.60 1.22 -22.35
CA GLY A 266 -9.23 -0.20 -22.27
C GLY A 266 -9.73 -0.92 -21.01
N GLU A 267 -10.65 -0.31 -20.25
CA GLU A 267 -11.17 -0.87 -19.01
C GLU A 267 -12.71 -0.79 -18.98
N LEU A 268 -13.35 -1.73 -18.29
CA LEU A 268 -14.75 -1.66 -17.89
C LEU A 268 -14.82 -1.05 -16.49
N VAL A 269 -15.54 0.05 -16.34
CA VAL A 269 -15.78 0.70 -15.05
C VAL A 269 -17.16 0.28 -14.56
N VAL A 270 -17.22 -0.30 -13.36
CA VAL A 270 -18.46 -0.71 -12.71
C VAL A 270 -18.65 0.15 -11.46
N SER A 271 -19.84 0.75 -11.30
CA SER A 271 -20.18 1.61 -10.16
C SER A 271 -21.39 1.09 -9.40
N VAL A 272 -21.27 1.05 -8.07
CA VAL A 272 -22.37 0.89 -7.12
C VAL A 272 -22.59 2.24 -6.45
N GLU A 273 -23.71 2.88 -6.77
CA GLU A 273 -24.08 4.21 -6.34
C GLU A 273 -25.20 4.12 -5.31
N ASP A 274 -24.95 4.61 -4.10
CA ASP A 274 -25.98 4.83 -3.09
C ASP A 274 -26.25 6.32 -2.90
N PHE A 275 -27.51 6.68 -2.70
CA PHE A 275 -27.93 8.05 -2.42
C PHE A 275 -28.22 8.25 -0.93
N GLY A 276 -27.29 7.77 -0.10
CA GLY A 276 -27.33 7.86 1.36
C GLY A 276 -26.75 9.17 1.91
N PRO A 277 -26.36 9.21 3.20
CA PRO A 277 -25.78 10.40 3.83
C PRO A 277 -24.42 10.82 3.24
N GLY A 278 -23.80 9.97 2.41
CA GLY A 278 -22.48 10.18 1.83
C GLY A 278 -21.34 9.90 2.80
N LEU A 279 -20.12 10.20 2.35
CA LEU A 279 -18.88 10.07 3.13
C LEU A 279 -18.48 11.39 3.79
N ALA A 280 -17.78 11.34 4.92
CA ALA A 280 -17.18 12.53 5.51
C ALA A 280 -15.97 13.01 4.68
N GLU A 281 -15.69 14.32 4.70
CA GLU A 281 -14.56 14.90 3.97
C GLU A 281 -13.23 14.23 4.35
N GLY A 282 -12.50 13.73 3.35
CA GLY A 282 -11.18 13.10 3.54
C GLY A 282 -11.19 11.62 3.95
N GLU A 283 -12.34 10.94 3.96
CA GLU A 283 -12.41 9.50 4.27
C GLU A 283 -12.19 8.57 3.06
N THR A 284 -12.32 9.06 1.82
CA THR A 284 -12.35 8.23 0.60
C THR A 284 -11.17 7.27 0.45
N ASP A 285 -9.94 7.73 0.71
CA ASP A 285 -8.73 6.89 0.59
C ASP A 285 -8.57 5.89 1.76
N LYS A 286 -9.13 6.23 2.93
CA LYS A 286 -9.01 5.41 4.14
C LYS A 286 -10.04 4.29 4.20
N LEU A 287 -11.17 4.41 3.48
CA LEU A 287 -12.24 3.40 3.48
C LEU A 287 -11.80 1.99 3.07
N PHE A 288 -10.80 1.90 2.18
CA PHE A 288 -10.28 0.60 1.73
C PHE A 288 -9.17 0.06 2.65
N THR A 289 -8.78 0.80 3.68
CA THR A 289 -7.81 0.31 4.67
C THR A 289 -8.48 -0.68 5.60
N LYS A 290 -7.72 -1.69 6.03
CA LYS A 290 -8.25 -2.82 6.81
C LYS A 290 -8.77 -2.30 8.15
N PHE A 291 -9.94 -2.77 8.57
CA PHE A 291 -10.56 -2.41 9.85
C PHE A 291 -10.85 -0.92 9.99
N HIS A 292 -10.79 -0.16 8.88
CA HIS A 292 -11.23 1.23 8.88
C HIS A 292 -12.73 1.29 8.84
N ARG A 293 -13.20 2.30 9.53
CA ARG A 293 -14.48 2.35 10.17
C ARG A 293 -14.91 3.82 10.11
N GLY A 294 -15.94 4.12 9.30
CA GLY A 294 -16.35 5.51 9.00
C GLY A 294 -16.95 6.23 10.21
N ALA A 295 -16.85 7.56 10.29
CA ALA A 295 -17.30 8.34 11.45
C ALA A 295 -18.80 8.15 11.87
N ALA A 296 -19.65 7.62 10.99
CA ALA A 296 -21.07 7.35 11.24
C ALA A 296 -21.36 5.99 11.92
N GLU A 297 -20.34 5.24 12.34
CA GLU A 297 -20.47 3.83 12.69
C GLU A 297 -20.96 3.50 14.10
N ARG A 298 -22.28 3.36 14.21
CA ARG A 298 -22.89 2.46 15.21
C ARG A 298 -23.52 1.20 14.59
N ALA A 299 -23.43 1.04 13.27
CA ALA A 299 -23.91 -0.14 12.56
C ALA A 299 -22.74 -1.13 12.34
N GLY A 300 -22.90 -2.37 12.80
CA GLY A 300 -21.83 -3.38 12.90
C GLY A 300 -21.16 -3.80 11.58
N GLY A 301 -19.89 -4.19 11.69
CA GLY A 301 -19.04 -4.73 10.62
C GLY A 301 -17.55 -4.64 11.00
N VAL A 302 -16.71 -5.54 10.49
CA VAL A 302 -15.28 -5.67 10.87
C VAL A 302 -14.34 -4.80 10.00
N GLY A 303 -14.89 -3.95 9.12
CA GLY A 303 -14.09 -3.10 8.23
C GLY A 303 -13.19 -3.87 7.25
N LEU A 304 -13.47 -5.16 7.02
CA LEU A 304 -12.72 -6.02 6.10
C LEU A 304 -13.32 -6.04 4.68
N GLY A 305 -14.61 -5.73 4.53
CA GLY A 305 -15.33 -5.89 3.25
C GLY A 305 -14.70 -5.10 2.11
N LEU A 306 -14.46 -3.80 2.30
CA LEU A 306 -13.83 -2.93 1.29
C LEU A 306 -12.35 -3.27 1.05
N ALA A 307 -11.62 -3.68 2.09
CA ALA A 307 -10.25 -4.14 1.96
C ALA A 307 -10.14 -5.42 1.10
N ILE A 308 -11.08 -6.36 1.29
CA ILE A 308 -11.21 -7.56 0.45
C ILE A 308 -11.55 -7.17 -0.99
N CYS A 309 -12.47 -6.22 -1.20
CA CYS A 309 -12.78 -5.72 -2.54
C CYS A 309 -11.54 -5.17 -3.24
N ARG A 310 -10.74 -4.34 -2.55
CA ARG A 310 -9.49 -3.80 -3.08
C ARG A 310 -8.48 -4.88 -3.43
N ALA A 311 -8.33 -5.90 -2.59
CA ALA A 311 -7.42 -7.01 -2.86
C ALA A 311 -7.87 -7.82 -4.09
N ILE A 312 -9.16 -8.15 -4.20
CA ILE A 312 -9.71 -8.89 -5.35
C ILE A 312 -9.57 -8.09 -6.65
N VAL A 313 -9.93 -6.81 -6.64
CA VAL A 313 -9.81 -5.93 -7.82
C VAL A 313 -8.34 -5.77 -8.21
N GLY A 314 -7.43 -5.64 -7.24
CA GLY A 314 -5.99 -5.61 -7.48
C GLY A 314 -5.44 -6.89 -8.09
N LEU A 315 -5.93 -8.08 -7.67
CA LEU A 315 -5.59 -9.37 -8.30
C LEU A 315 -6.03 -9.41 -9.78
N HIS A 316 -7.11 -8.72 -10.12
CA HIS A 316 -7.58 -8.54 -11.50
C HIS A 316 -6.88 -7.39 -12.25
N GLN A 317 -5.83 -6.78 -11.67
CA GLN A 317 -5.10 -5.62 -12.23
C GLN A 317 -5.98 -4.37 -12.42
N GLY A 318 -7.11 -4.31 -11.72
CA GLY A 318 -8.00 -3.15 -11.70
C GLY A 318 -7.70 -2.19 -10.56
N ARG A 319 -8.54 -1.16 -10.43
CA ARG A 319 -8.52 -0.19 -9.32
C ARG A 319 -9.90 -0.07 -8.71
N ILE A 320 -9.99 0.21 -7.42
CA ILE A 320 -11.25 0.50 -6.73
C ILE A 320 -11.10 1.81 -5.95
N TRP A 321 -12.13 2.65 -5.99
CA TRP A 321 -12.16 3.93 -5.28
C TRP A 321 -13.59 4.32 -4.93
N ALA A 322 -13.73 5.34 -4.08
CA ALA A 322 -15.01 5.89 -3.67
C ALA A 322 -15.06 7.38 -3.97
N GLU A 323 -16.19 7.87 -4.46
CA GLU A 323 -16.44 9.27 -4.79
C GLU A 323 -17.76 9.72 -4.17
N GLN A 324 -17.85 11.00 -3.81
CA GLN A 324 -19.11 11.57 -3.37
C GLN A 324 -19.95 12.00 -4.57
N LEU A 325 -21.23 11.65 -4.56
CA LEU A 325 -22.14 12.01 -5.67
C LEU A 325 -22.62 13.46 -5.55
N PRO A 326 -22.83 14.18 -6.68
CA PRO A 326 -23.46 15.49 -6.68
C PRO A 326 -24.88 15.39 -6.10
N GLY A 327 -25.13 16.02 -4.95
CA GLY A 327 -26.43 15.98 -4.26
C GLY A 327 -26.51 15.02 -3.06
N GLY A 328 -25.39 14.40 -2.66
CA GLY A 328 -25.33 13.47 -1.53
C GLY A 328 -25.31 12.01 -1.98
N GLY A 329 -24.71 11.14 -1.16
CA GLY A 329 -24.48 9.74 -1.48
C GLY A 329 -23.04 9.41 -1.87
N THR A 330 -22.79 8.14 -2.16
CA THR A 330 -21.47 7.59 -2.44
C THR A 330 -21.50 6.72 -3.68
N ALA A 331 -20.50 6.87 -4.55
CA ALA A 331 -20.25 5.98 -5.67
C ALA A 331 -19.00 5.15 -5.38
N PHE A 332 -19.16 3.85 -5.19
CA PHE A 332 -18.05 2.90 -5.16
C PHE A 332 -17.80 2.40 -6.57
N ARG A 333 -16.63 2.72 -7.14
CA ARG A 333 -16.25 2.37 -8.51
C ARG A 333 -15.10 1.40 -8.52
N PHE A 334 -15.13 0.42 -9.41
CA PHE A 334 -13.96 -0.41 -9.70
C PHE A 334 -13.77 -0.64 -11.20
N THR A 335 -12.53 -0.90 -11.61
CA THR A 335 -12.19 -1.22 -13.00
C THR A 335 -11.85 -2.69 -13.20
N LEU A 336 -12.18 -3.19 -14.38
CA LEU A 336 -11.77 -4.49 -14.90
C LEU A 336 -11.08 -4.27 -16.24
N PRO A 337 -9.80 -4.67 -16.40
CA PRO A 337 -9.10 -4.55 -17.67
C PRO A 337 -9.80 -5.33 -18.79
N LEU A 338 -9.92 -4.72 -19.97
CA LEU A 338 -10.44 -5.39 -21.15
C LEU A 338 -9.29 -6.06 -21.90
N GLU A 339 -9.36 -7.39 -21.97
CA GLU A 339 -8.53 -8.17 -22.88
C GLU A 339 -9.20 -8.24 -24.27
N PRO A 340 -8.44 -8.38 -25.37
CA PRO A 340 -9.02 -8.60 -26.68
C PRO A 340 -9.86 -9.88 -26.66
N GLU A 341 -11.16 -9.76 -26.91
CA GLU A 341 -12.07 -10.90 -26.97
C GLU A 341 -11.60 -11.90 -28.04
N PRO A 342 -11.58 -13.21 -27.76
CA PRO A 342 -11.29 -14.20 -28.77
C PRO A 342 -12.33 -14.04 -29.88
N ARG A 343 -11.86 -13.71 -31.09
CA ARG A 343 -12.73 -13.67 -32.26
C ARG A 343 -13.30 -15.07 -32.46
N VAL A 344 -14.60 -15.24 -32.23
CA VAL A 344 -15.31 -16.45 -32.67
C VAL A 344 -15.14 -16.51 -34.19
N PRO A 345 -14.54 -17.57 -34.76
CA PRO A 345 -14.50 -17.72 -36.20
C PRO A 345 -15.94 -17.76 -36.69
N VAL A 346 -16.35 -16.75 -37.44
CA VAL A 346 -17.63 -16.78 -38.16
C VAL A 346 -17.52 -17.95 -39.12
N GLU A 347 -18.25 -19.03 -38.83
CA GLU A 347 -18.40 -20.15 -39.74
C GLU A 347 -19.02 -19.58 -41.02
N SER A 348 -18.17 -19.36 -42.03
CA SER A 348 -18.57 -18.93 -43.35
C SER A 348 -19.58 -19.94 -43.86
N ALA A 349 -20.86 -19.57 -43.84
CA ALA A 349 -21.90 -20.32 -44.52
C ALA A 349 -21.41 -20.60 -45.93
N ALA A 350 -21.20 -21.88 -46.25
CA ALA A 350 -20.82 -22.30 -47.58
C ALA A 350 -21.91 -21.83 -48.56
N PRO A 351 -21.55 -21.19 -49.68
CA PRO A 351 -22.54 -20.91 -50.72
C PRO A 351 -23.00 -22.25 -51.29
N GLY A 352 -24.29 -22.54 -51.11
CA GLY A 352 -24.99 -23.70 -51.68
C GLY A 352 -25.33 -23.52 -53.15
#